data_AF-A0A354BJP8-F1
#
_entry.id   AF-A0A354BJP8-F1
#
_cell.length_a   1.000
_cell.length_b   1.000
_cell.length_c   1.000
_cell.angle_alpha   90.00
_cell.angle_beta   90.00
_cell.angle_gamma   90.00
#
_symmetry.space_group_name_H-M   'P 1'
#
loop_
_entity.id
_entity.type
_entity.pdbx_description
1 polymer ?
#
loop_
_entity_poly.entity_id
_entity_poly.type
_entity_poly.pdbx_seq_one_letter_code
_entity_poly.pdbx_strand_id
1 'polypeptide(L)'
;HQIYEAAVKNNANAGGNVLERHAERSIVRGLGLIRTVGDIESIIVKEVAGTPVFVRDVAEVRIGHAVRHGAVVLNGEREVVIGTVLMLRGGNARQVVEAIKTKVADLQQGHLLPAGTKLIPFYDRIELVNAAINTVRDALIEGIVLVMFVFFFFLGHVRSAIIVTVTLIVTPLVTFIAMERFGLSANLMTLGGLAIAIGEIADGSLVVVENAYRHLAQHTGASEESRLSVILHATKEVGRPILFGILIISVVFLPLITLQGMEGKMFAPLAYTLVIALVASIFVTLTLSPVLASLFLRRDHPRETGLTVWMKQRYVPVLQWTLRHRRFVLAGSTTVVLCSLGLVPFVGREFIPLLEEGALTPQVVKLPSVSLAESIELEKQTQKAMLEFPEVK
;
A
#
# COMPACT_ATOMS: atom_id res chain seq x y z
N HIS A 1 1.80 -39.31 -40.81
CA HIS A 1 1.08 -38.34 -41.67
C HIS A 1 -0.39 -38.72 -41.85
N GLN A 2 -0.69 -39.90 -42.43
CA GLN A 2 -2.06 -40.33 -42.74
C GLN A 2 -3.02 -40.37 -41.52
N ILE A 3 -2.54 -40.85 -40.35
CA ILE A 3 -3.36 -40.86 -39.12
C ILE A 3 -3.75 -39.44 -38.69
N TYR A 4 -2.81 -38.50 -38.74
CA TYR A 4 -3.07 -37.10 -38.36
C TYR A 4 -4.12 -36.47 -39.28
N GLU A 5 -3.98 -36.64 -40.60
CA GLU A 5 -4.95 -36.12 -41.57
C GLU A 5 -6.34 -36.75 -41.40
N ALA A 6 -6.40 -38.06 -41.15
CA ALA A 6 -7.65 -38.77 -40.90
C ALA A 6 -8.34 -38.24 -39.63
N ALA A 7 -7.60 -38.03 -38.54
CA ALA A 7 -8.13 -37.49 -37.30
C ALA A 7 -8.67 -36.06 -37.46
N VAL A 8 -7.94 -35.20 -38.19
CA VAL A 8 -8.37 -33.81 -38.43
C VAL A 8 -9.63 -33.75 -39.31
N LYS A 9 -9.73 -34.59 -40.34
CA LYS A 9 -10.89 -34.61 -41.25
C LYS A 9 -12.17 -35.16 -40.60
N ASN A 10 -12.04 -36.01 -39.58
CA ASN A 10 -13.17 -36.68 -38.93
C ASN A 10 -13.55 -36.05 -37.57
N ASN A 11 -13.18 -34.79 -37.33
CA ASN A 11 -13.53 -34.06 -36.11
C ASN A 11 -14.18 -32.69 -36.40
N ALA A 12 -15.25 -32.69 -37.19
CA ALA A 12 -15.98 -31.48 -37.52
C ALA A 12 -17.48 -31.76 -37.70
N ASN A 13 -18.32 -30.82 -37.29
CA ASN A 13 -19.74 -30.84 -37.64
C ASN A 13 -19.94 -30.26 -39.04
N ALA A 14 -20.91 -30.78 -39.78
CA ALA A 14 -21.31 -30.27 -41.09
C ALA A 14 -22.69 -29.60 -41.01
N GLY A 15 -22.88 -28.49 -41.72
CA GLY A 15 -24.18 -27.86 -41.92
C GLY A 15 -24.84 -28.34 -43.19
N GLY A 16 -26.07 -28.86 -43.10
CA GLY A 16 -26.87 -29.30 -44.26
C GLY A 16 -27.92 -28.29 -44.71
N ASN A 17 -27.86 -27.05 -44.20
CA ASN A 17 -28.87 -26.01 -44.38
C ASN A 17 -30.26 -26.50 -43.94
N VAL A 18 -31.31 -26.06 -44.62
CA VAL A 18 -32.69 -26.27 -44.18
C VAL A 18 -33.47 -26.97 -45.28
N LEU A 19 -34.23 -27.98 -44.87
CA LEU A 19 -35.16 -28.71 -45.72
C LEU A 19 -36.59 -28.27 -45.38
N GLU A 20 -37.24 -27.65 -46.36
CA GLU A 20 -38.66 -27.28 -46.25
C GLU A 20 -39.53 -28.41 -46.77
N ARG A 21 -40.46 -28.89 -45.95
CA ARG A 21 -41.47 -29.88 -46.33
C ARG A 21 -42.83 -29.42 -45.83
N HIS A 22 -43.75 -29.18 -46.76
CA HIS A 22 -45.07 -28.62 -46.49
C HIS A 22 -44.99 -27.30 -45.71
N ALA A 23 -45.60 -27.23 -44.52
CA ALA A 23 -45.59 -26.06 -43.64
C ALA A 23 -44.45 -26.10 -42.60
N GLU A 24 -43.53 -27.07 -42.68
CA GLU A 24 -42.44 -27.24 -41.71
C GLU A 24 -41.06 -27.01 -42.32
N ARG A 25 -40.17 -26.47 -41.48
CA ARG A 25 -38.80 -26.09 -41.82
C ARG A 25 -37.82 -26.86 -40.93
N SER A 26 -37.20 -27.90 -41.47
CA SER A 26 -36.29 -28.79 -40.74
C SER A 26 -34.82 -28.43 -40.96
N ILE A 27 -34.06 -28.21 -39.89
CA ILE A 27 -32.62 -27.92 -39.99
C ILE A 27 -31.84 -29.23 -40.11
N VAL A 28 -31.04 -29.37 -41.17
CA VAL A 28 -30.19 -30.55 -41.39
C VAL A 28 -28.81 -30.27 -40.80
N ARG A 29 -28.37 -31.13 -39.86
CA ARG A 29 -27.06 -31.03 -39.20
C ARG A 29 -26.35 -32.38 -39.22
N GLY A 30 -25.11 -32.38 -39.72
CA GLY A 30 -24.18 -33.49 -39.57
C GLY A 30 -23.44 -33.41 -38.24
N LEU A 31 -23.50 -34.49 -37.47
CA LEU A 31 -22.75 -34.65 -36.22
C LEU A 31 -21.46 -35.43 -36.52
N GLY A 32 -20.31 -34.79 -36.36
CA GLY A 32 -19.00 -35.39 -36.65
C GLY A 32 -17.92 -34.98 -35.66
N LEU A 33 -18.29 -34.45 -34.50
CA LEU A 33 -17.36 -34.19 -33.40
C LEU A 33 -17.06 -35.48 -32.65
N ILE A 34 -15.77 -35.73 -32.42
CA ILE A 34 -15.26 -36.79 -31.57
C ILE A 34 -15.66 -36.50 -30.11
N ARG A 35 -16.24 -37.48 -29.42
CA ARG A 35 -16.67 -37.38 -28.02
C ARG A 35 -16.04 -38.44 -27.14
N THR A 36 -15.81 -39.62 -27.70
CA THR A 36 -15.31 -40.78 -26.97
C THR A 36 -14.00 -41.29 -27.56
N VAL A 37 -13.28 -42.07 -26.77
CA VAL A 37 -12.09 -42.80 -27.24
C VAL A 37 -12.44 -43.71 -28.42
N GLY A 38 -13.60 -44.37 -28.35
CA GLY A 38 -14.10 -45.25 -29.41
C GLY A 38 -14.32 -44.53 -30.75
N ASP A 39 -14.71 -43.25 -30.70
CA ASP A 39 -14.87 -42.45 -31.93
C ASP A 39 -13.52 -42.31 -32.64
N ILE A 40 -12.44 -42.04 -31.91
CA ILE A 40 -11.06 -41.94 -32.45
C ILE A 40 -10.60 -43.30 -32.98
N GLU A 41 -10.84 -44.37 -32.23
CA GLU A 41 -10.48 -45.73 -32.63
C GLU A 41 -11.13 -46.17 -33.94
N SER A 42 -12.37 -45.70 -34.18
CA SER A 42 -13.16 -46.00 -35.38
C SER A 42 -12.83 -45.14 -36.60
N ILE A 43 -11.87 -44.21 -36.50
CA ILE A 43 -11.46 -43.38 -37.64
C ILE A 43 -10.74 -44.25 -38.67
N ILE A 44 -11.20 -44.18 -39.91
CA ILE A 44 -10.60 -44.88 -41.05
C ILE A 44 -9.34 -44.13 -41.48
N VAL A 45 -8.20 -44.80 -41.41
CA VAL A 45 -6.89 -44.26 -41.84
C VAL A 45 -6.66 -44.51 -43.32
N LYS A 46 -7.02 -45.71 -43.80
CA LYS A 46 -6.85 -46.13 -45.18
C LYS A 46 -7.86 -47.22 -45.53
N GLU A 47 -8.25 -47.30 -46.79
CA GLU A 47 -9.02 -48.43 -47.33
C GLU A 47 -8.13 -49.22 -48.29
N VAL A 48 -8.14 -50.55 -48.18
CA VAL A 48 -7.42 -51.45 -49.10
C VAL A 48 -8.38 -52.52 -49.59
N ALA A 49 -8.66 -52.53 -50.89
CA ALA A 49 -9.55 -53.51 -51.54
C ALA A 49 -10.90 -53.71 -50.82
N GLY A 50 -11.55 -52.61 -50.39
CA GLY A 50 -12.83 -52.64 -49.68
C GLY A 50 -12.73 -52.95 -48.17
N THR A 51 -11.54 -53.21 -47.65
CA THR A 51 -11.31 -53.42 -46.20
C THR A 51 -10.77 -52.14 -45.56
N PRO A 52 -11.51 -51.49 -44.64
CA PRO A 52 -11.02 -50.31 -43.93
C PRO A 52 -9.99 -50.70 -42.87
N VAL A 53 -8.92 -49.90 -42.77
CA VAL A 53 -7.92 -49.94 -41.71
C VAL A 53 -8.20 -48.77 -40.77
N PHE A 54 -8.50 -49.08 -39.52
CA PHE A 54 -8.87 -48.13 -38.48
C PHE A 54 -7.66 -47.65 -37.68
N VAL A 55 -7.81 -46.57 -36.93
CA VAL A 55 -6.77 -46.11 -36.00
C VAL A 55 -6.42 -47.20 -34.98
N ARG A 56 -7.42 -47.91 -34.45
CA ARG A 56 -7.22 -49.03 -33.50
C ARG A 56 -6.36 -50.17 -34.02
N ASP A 57 -6.26 -50.33 -35.35
CA ASP A 57 -5.49 -51.41 -35.97
C ASP A 57 -3.98 -51.08 -36.02
N VAL A 58 -3.63 -49.79 -35.88
CA VAL A 58 -2.26 -49.28 -36.05
C VAL A 58 -1.73 -48.48 -34.87
N ALA A 59 -2.59 -48.08 -33.93
CA ALA A 59 -2.24 -47.28 -32.77
C ALA A 59 -3.16 -47.57 -31.58
N GLU A 60 -2.64 -47.35 -30.38
CA GLU A 60 -3.41 -47.41 -29.15
C GLU A 60 -3.93 -46.01 -28.78
N VAL A 61 -5.23 -45.90 -28.51
CA VAL A 61 -5.86 -44.64 -28.12
C VAL A 61 -6.11 -44.66 -26.61
N ARG A 62 -5.46 -43.76 -25.88
CA ARG A 62 -5.63 -43.60 -24.43
C ARG A 62 -5.88 -42.13 -24.09
N ILE A 63 -6.66 -41.88 -23.05
CA ILE A 63 -6.77 -40.55 -22.46
C ILE A 63 -5.49 -40.30 -21.67
N GLY A 64 -4.59 -39.50 -22.26
CA GLY A 64 -3.36 -39.07 -21.64
C GLY A 64 -3.46 -37.67 -21.03
N HIS A 65 -2.30 -37.08 -20.78
CA HIS A 65 -2.16 -35.67 -20.37
C HIS A 65 -1.33 -34.93 -21.42
N ALA A 66 -1.54 -33.61 -21.53
CA ALA A 66 -0.65 -32.76 -22.30
C ALA A 66 0.77 -32.75 -21.69
N VAL A 67 1.77 -32.45 -22.51
CA VAL A 67 3.16 -32.33 -22.04
C VAL A 67 3.21 -31.32 -20.89
N ARG A 68 3.70 -31.79 -19.74
CA ARG A 68 3.78 -30.96 -18.53
C ARG A 68 5.01 -30.08 -18.62
N HIS A 69 4.82 -28.76 -18.64
CA HIS A 69 5.91 -27.79 -18.58
C HIS A 69 6.24 -27.35 -17.14
N GLY A 70 5.41 -27.71 -16.17
CA GLY A 70 5.59 -27.36 -14.77
C GLY A 70 4.69 -28.17 -13.85
N ALA A 71 4.97 -28.05 -12.57
CA ALA A 71 4.24 -28.68 -11.49
C ALA A 71 4.26 -27.77 -10.27
N VAL A 72 3.27 -27.92 -9.41
CA VAL A 72 3.23 -27.25 -8.12
C VAL A 72 3.16 -28.31 -7.05
N VAL A 73 3.98 -28.17 -6.03
CA VAL A 73 3.95 -28.97 -4.81
C VAL A 73 3.44 -28.11 -3.66
N LEU A 74 2.53 -28.68 -2.87
CA LEU A 74 2.05 -28.08 -1.61
C LEU A 74 2.68 -28.81 -0.43
N ASN A 75 3.36 -28.05 0.43
CA ASN A 75 3.96 -28.48 1.70
C ASN A 75 4.85 -29.73 1.58
N GLY A 76 5.48 -29.93 0.42
CA GLY A 76 6.34 -31.07 0.14
C GLY A 76 5.64 -32.45 0.08
N GLU A 77 4.32 -32.51 0.20
CA GLU A 77 3.58 -33.78 0.27
C GLU A 77 2.94 -34.17 -1.06
N ARG A 78 2.26 -33.23 -1.70
CA ARG A 78 1.38 -33.52 -2.84
C ARG A 78 1.46 -32.47 -3.93
N GLU A 79 1.22 -32.91 -5.16
CA GLU A 79 1.05 -32.01 -6.29
C GLU A 79 -0.35 -31.41 -6.27
N VAL A 80 -0.44 -30.11 -6.56
CA VAL A 80 -1.71 -29.36 -6.58
C VAL A 80 -1.82 -28.51 -7.84
N VAL A 81 -3.03 -28.02 -8.10
CA VAL A 81 -3.27 -27.03 -9.14
C VAL A 81 -3.32 -25.64 -8.48
N ILE A 82 -2.51 -24.71 -8.99
CA ILE A 82 -2.58 -23.30 -8.59
C ILE A 82 -3.43 -22.52 -9.58
N GLY A 83 -4.30 -21.68 -9.06
CA GLY A 83 -4.89 -20.56 -9.78
C GLY A 83 -4.28 -19.26 -9.27
N THR A 84 -3.68 -18.48 -10.16
CA THR A 84 -3.16 -17.14 -9.84
C THR A 84 -4.09 -16.09 -10.44
N VAL A 85 -4.54 -15.14 -9.62
CA VAL A 85 -5.33 -14.02 -10.11
C VAL A 85 -4.40 -12.84 -10.40
N LEU A 86 -4.31 -12.46 -11.67
CA LEU A 86 -3.52 -11.32 -12.11
C LEU A 86 -4.39 -10.06 -12.07
N MET A 87 -4.02 -9.11 -11.22
CA MET A 87 -4.70 -7.82 -11.12
C MET A 87 -4.37 -6.95 -12.33
N LEU A 88 -5.38 -6.29 -12.90
CA LEU A 88 -5.18 -5.29 -13.93
C LEU A 88 -4.33 -4.12 -13.41
N ARG A 89 -3.50 -3.56 -14.28
CA ARG A 89 -2.66 -2.40 -13.94
C ARG A 89 -3.54 -1.23 -13.49
N GLY A 90 -3.21 -0.64 -12.33
CA GLY A 90 -3.98 0.45 -11.73
C GLY A 90 -5.22 0.00 -10.95
N GLY A 91 -5.49 -1.30 -10.87
CA GLY A 91 -6.56 -1.83 -10.03
C GLY A 91 -6.27 -1.68 -8.53
N ASN A 92 -7.33 -1.63 -7.72
CA ASN A 92 -7.23 -1.61 -6.27
C ASN A 92 -7.08 -3.04 -5.74
N ALA A 93 -5.90 -3.35 -5.18
CA ALA A 93 -5.59 -4.69 -4.68
C ALA A 93 -6.58 -5.17 -3.61
N ARG A 94 -7.00 -4.28 -2.71
CA ARG A 94 -7.95 -4.61 -1.65
C ARG A 94 -9.32 -4.97 -2.22
N GLN A 95 -9.87 -4.14 -3.10
CA GLN A 95 -11.17 -4.40 -3.70
C GLN A 95 -11.19 -5.69 -4.52
N VAL A 96 -10.13 -5.93 -5.30
CA VAL A 96 -10.01 -7.14 -6.13
C VAL A 96 -9.94 -8.38 -5.27
N VAL A 97 -9.10 -8.39 -4.23
CA VAL A 97 -8.94 -9.57 -3.38
C VAL A 97 -10.18 -9.79 -2.49
N GLU A 98 -10.82 -8.75 -1.98
CA GLU A 98 -12.11 -8.88 -1.27
C GLU A 98 -13.18 -9.50 -2.19
N ALA A 99 -13.29 -9.04 -3.43
CA ALA A 99 -14.22 -9.63 -4.40
C ALA A 99 -13.90 -11.10 -4.72
N ILE A 100 -12.62 -11.45 -4.83
CA ILE A 100 -12.17 -12.84 -5.04
C ILE A 100 -12.53 -13.70 -3.82
N LYS A 101 -12.27 -13.23 -2.60
CA LYS A 101 -12.60 -13.96 -1.36
C LYS A 101 -14.09 -14.24 -1.26
N THR A 102 -14.92 -13.24 -1.52
CA THR A 102 -16.38 -13.41 -1.57
C THR A 102 -16.76 -14.45 -2.60
N LYS A 103 -16.20 -14.37 -3.82
CA LYS A 103 -16.54 -15.34 -4.88
C LYS A 103 -16.07 -16.76 -4.57
N VAL A 104 -14.91 -16.92 -3.96
CA VAL A 104 -14.39 -18.23 -3.52
C VAL A 104 -15.28 -18.81 -2.42
N ALA A 105 -15.71 -17.98 -1.46
CA ALA A 105 -16.65 -18.39 -0.43
C ALA A 105 -18.00 -18.84 -1.03
N ASP A 106 -18.54 -18.08 -1.98
CA ASP A 106 -19.79 -18.43 -2.69
C ASP A 106 -19.66 -19.78 -3.43
N LEU A 107 -18.53 -20.02 -4.10
CA LEU A 107 -18.28 -21.27 -4.82
C LEU A 107 -18.17 -22.47 -3.88
N GLN A 108 -17.55 -22.28 -2.71
CA GLN A 108 -17.42 -23.33 -1.70
C GLN A 108 -18.75 -23.61 -0.98
N GLN A 109 -19.53 -22.58 -0.65
CA GLN A 109 -20.83 -22.72 0.03
C GLN A 109 -21.95 -23.17 -0.92
N GLY A 110 -21.91 -22.75 -2.19
CA GLY A 110 -22.91 -23.07 -3.21
C GLY A 110 -22.87 -24.53 -3.71
N HIS A 111 -21.97 -25.38 -3.16
CA HIS A 111 -21.78 -26.77 -3.58
C HIS A 111 -21.53 -26.94 -5.09
N LEU A 112 -21.00 -25.89 -5.74
CA LEU A 112 -20.65 -25.90 -7.17
C LEU A 112 -19.35 -26.67 -7.43
N LEU A 113 -18.54 -26.87 -6.40
CA LEU A 113 -17.31 -27.64 -6.47
C LEU A 113 -17.60 -29.13 -6.32
N PRO A 114 -16.95 -30.01 -7.10
CA PRO A 114 -17.03 -31.46 -6.93
C PRO A 114 -16.65 -31.86 -5.50
N ALA A 115 -17.29 -32.91 -4.98
CA ALA A 115 -17.04 -33.42 -3.63
C ALA A 115 -15.54 -33.65 -3.40
N GLY A 116 -15.02 -33.16 -2.26
CA GLY A 116 -13.60 -33.28 -1.89
C GLY A 116 -12.69 -32.15 -2.42
N THR A 117 -13.18 -31.25 -3.27
CA THR A 117 -12.39 -30.11 -3.77
C THR A 117 -12.41 -28.95 -2.79
N LYS A 118 -11.23 -28.41 -2.42
CA LYS A 118 -11.10 -27.21 -1.58
C LYS A 118 -10.19 -26.19 -2.26
N LEU A 119 -10.59 -24.93 -2.21
CA LEU A 119 -9.76 -23.79 -2.60
C LEU A 119 -9.12 -23.24 -1.32
N ILE A 120 -7.80 -23.28 -1.25
CA ILE A 120 -7.03 -22.82 -0.08
C ILE A 120 -6.16 -21.65 -0.53
N PRO A 121 -6.42 -20.40 -0.08
CA PRO A 121 -5.54 -19.28 -0.35
C PRO A 121 -4.24 -19.46 0.44
N PHE A 122 -3.10 -19.34 -0.23
CA PHE A 122 -1.77 -19.45 0.38
C PHE A 122 -0.97 -18.13 0.33
N TYR A 123 -1.44 -17.13 -0.42
CA TYR A 123 -0.82 -15.82 -0.52
C TYR A 123 -1.89 -14.74 -0.67
N ASP A 124 -1.86 -13.73 0.19
CA ASP A 124 -2.78 -12.61 0.17
C ASP A 124 -2.05 -11.27 0.34
N ARG A 125 -2.10 -10.45 -0.71
CA ARG A 125 -1.47 -9.13 -0.73
C ARG A 125 -2.15 -8.12 0.23
N ILE A 126 -3.40 -8.34 0.63
CA ILE A 126 -4.12 -7.45 1.56
C ILE A 126 -3.44 -7.45 2.94
N GLU A 127 -2.84 -8.55 3.38
CA GLU A 127 -2.24 -8.65 4.72
C GLU A 127 -1.20 -7.55 4.96
N LEU A 128 -0.32 -7.34 3.98
CA LEU A 128 0.66 -6.25 3.99
C LEU A 128 0.01 -4.86 4.05
N VAL A 129 -1.05 -4.65 3.26
CA VAL A 129 -1.78 -3.36 3.23
C VAL A 129 -2.43 -3.08 4.58
N ASN A 130 -3.06 -4.08 5.19
CA ASN A 130 -3.70 -3.94 6.50
C ASN A 130 -2.67 -3.73 7.62
N ALA A 131 -1.53 -4.44 7.58
CA ALA A 131 -0.43 -4.23 8.51
C ALA A 131 0.12 -2.80 8.43
N ALA A 132 0.31 -2.27 7.22
CA ALA A 132 0.73 -0.89 7.01
C ALA A 132 -0.29 0.13 7.56
N ILE A 133 -1.58 -0.09 7.30
CA ILE A 133 -2.66 0.78 7.83
C ILE A 133 -2.66 0.76 9.37
N ASN A 134 -2.54 -0.42 9.98
CA ASN A 134 -2.48 -0.56 11.44
C ASN A 134 -1.27 0.17 12.01
N THR A 135 -0.11 0.05 11.38
CA THR A 135 1.12 0.76 11.79
C THR A 135 0.91 2.28 11.78
N VAL A 136 0.26 2.82 10.75
CA VAL A 136 -0.02 4.27 10.68
C VAL A 136 -1.09 4.70 11.69
N ARG A 137 -2.10 3.87 11.92
CA ARG A 137 -3.09 4.11 12.99
C ARG A 137 -2.39 4.19 14.34
N ASP A 138 -1.52 3.23 14.64
CA ASP A 138 -0.82 3.14 15.91
C ASP A 138 0.15 4.33 16.07
N ALA A 139 0.90 4.67 15.02
CA ALA A 139 1.74 5.87 15.00
C ALA A 139 0.96 7.18 15.18
N LEU A 140 -0.26 7.29 14.62
CA LEU A 140 -1.13 8.46 14.84
C LEU A 140 -1.60 8.54 16.30
N ILE A 141 -1.98 7.42 16.90
CA ILE A 141 -2.39 7.36 18.31
C ILE A 141 -1.20 7.72 19.21
N GLU A 142 -0.04 7.12 18.98
CA GLU A 142 1.21 7.43 19.70
C GLU A 142 1.59 8.91 19.55
N GLY A 143 1.50 9.44 18.33
CA GLY A 143 1.73 10.85 18.02
C GLY A 143 0.77 11.76 18.78
N ILE A 144 -0.53 11.48 18.80
CA ILE A 144 -1.53 12.23 19.58
C ILE A 144 -1.19 12.22 21.07
N VAL A 145 -0.85 11.05 21.63
CA VAL A 145 -0.50 10.91 23.04
C VAL A 145 0.76 11.71 23.38
N LEU A 146 1.81 11.60 22.56
CA LEU A 146 3.05 12.35 22.72
C LEU A 146 2.82 13.85 22.64
N VAL A 147 2.08 14.32 21.63
CA VAL A 147 1.75 15.73 21.44
C VAL A 147 0.95 16.26 22.63
N MET A 148 -0.05 15.50 23.10
CA MET A 148 -0.84 15.87 24.28
C MET A 148 0.01 15.95 25.54
N PHE A 149 0.91 14.98 25.74
CA PHE A 149 1.84 14.95 26.87
C PHE A 149 2.77 16.17 26.83
N VAL A 150 3.47 16.40 25.73
CA VAL A 150 4.37 17.55 25.56
C VAL A 150 3.60 18.85 25.81
N PHE A 151 2.43 19.05 25.23
CA PHE A 151 1.68 20.29 25.42
C PHE A 151 1.15 20.47 26.84
N PHE A 152 0.74 19.40 27.51
CA PHE A 152 0.36 19.49 28.92
C PHE A 152 1.52 20.00 29.79
N PHE A 153 2.74 19.52 29.55
CA PHE A 153 3.94 19.93 30.30
C PHE A 153 4.44 21.35 29.94
N PHE A 154 4.40 21.72 28.66
CA PHE A 154 4.93 23.01 28.20
C PHE A 154 3.92 24.16 28.33
N LEU A 155 2.67 23.96 27.90
CA LEU A 155 1.65 25.00 27.90
C LEU A 155 0.82 25.03 29.19
N GLY A 156 0.70 23.91 29.92
CA GLY A 156 -0.11 23.83 31.14
C GLY A 156 -1.63 23.96 30.91
N HIS A 157 -2.07 24.11 29.66
CA HIS A 157 -3.46 24.36 29.29
C HIS A 157 -4.03 23.22 28.45
N VAL A 158 -4.83 22.38 29.10
CA VAL A 158 -5.52 21.22 28.48
C VAL A 158 -6.37 21.63 27.27
N ARG A 159 -6.98 22.83 27.30
CA ARG A 159 -7.82 23.31 26.19
C ARG A 159 -7.01 23.55 24.91
N SER A 160 -5.81 24.12 25.03
CA SER A 160 -4.91 24.32 23.88
C SER A 160 -4.48 22.99 23.29
N ALA A 161 -4.14 22.02 24.16
CA ALA A 161 -3.79 20.67 23.73
C ALA A 161 -4.94 19.95 23.00
N ILE A 162 -6.19 20.11 23.47
CA ILE A 162 -7.37 19.55 22.80
C ILE A 162 -7.55 20.14 21.40
N ILE A 163 -7.38 21.46 21.23
CA ILE A 163 -7.52 22.10 19.91
C ILE A 163 -6.52 21.50 18.92
N VAL A 164 -5.24 21.41 19.31
CA VAL A 164 -4.21 20.85 18.42
C VAL A 164 -4.46 19.36 18.15
N THR A 165 -4.92 18.61 19.15
CA THR A 165 -5.29 17.19 18.97
C THR A 165 -6.41 17.02 17.94
N VAL A 166 -7.43 17.87 17.97
CA VAL A 166 -8.50 17.84 16.96
C VAL A 166 -7.95 18.13 15.56
N THR A 167 -7.06 19.11 15.41
CA THR A 167 -6.44 19.39 14.10
C THR A 167 -5.56 18.23 13.60
N LEU A 168 -4.90 17.51 14.51
CA LEU A 168 -4.10 16.34 14.18
C LEU A 168 -4.95 15.17 13.65
N ILE A 169 -6.22 15.08 14.06
CA ILE A 169 -7.17 14.07 13.55
C ILE A 169 -7.81 14.53 12.24
N VAL A 170 -8.18 15.81 12.15
CA VAL A 170 -8.89 16.36 10.98
C VAL A 170 -7.97 16.46 9.76
N THR A 171 -6.71 16.84 9.91
CA THR A 171 -5.82 17.04 8.75
C THR A 171 -5.54 15.74 7.98
N PRO A 172 -5.23 14.60 8.60
CA PRO A 172 -5.15 13.32 7.89
C PRO A 172 -6.45 12.94 7.17
N LEU A 173 -7.62 13.19 7.77
CA LEU A 173 -8.91 12.94 7.12
C LEU A 173 -9.07 13.77 5.84
N VAL A 174 -8.78 15.06 5.89
CA VAL A 174 -8.78 15.95 4.71
C VAL A 174 -7.75 15.48 3.67
N THR A 175 -6.60 14.99 4.13
CA THR A 175 -5.55 14.44 3.26
C THR A 175 -6.05 13.20 2.51
N PHE A 176 -6.70 12.26 3.19
CA PHE A 176 -7.29 11.08 2.54
C PHE A 176 -8.35 11.45 1.51
N ILE A 177 -9.22 12.41 1.82
CA ILE A 177 -10.23 12.92 0.87
C ILE A 177 -9.56 13.53 -0.37
N ALA A 178 -8.46 14.28 -0.18
CA ALA A 178 -7.71 14.84 -1.30
C ALA A 178 -7.00 13.74 -2.11
N MET A 179 -6.36 12.77 -1.45
CA MET A 179 -5.70 11.63 -2.11
C MET A 179 -6.66 10.83 -2.99
N GLU A 180 -7.88 10.59 -2.52
CA GLU A 180 -8.92 9.91 -3.31
C GLU A 180 -9.23 10.67 -4.61
N ARG A 181 -9.34 12.01 -4.54
CA ARG A 181 -9.56 12.86 -5.73
C ARG A 181 -8.39 12.86 -6.70
N PHE A 182 -7.16 12.70 -6.22
CA PHE A 182 -5.95 12.57 -7.05
C PHE A 182 -5.69 11.13 -7.51
N GLY A 183 -6.55 10.16 -7.16
CA GLY A 183 -6.40 8.76 -7.55
C GLY A 183 -5.20 8.06 -6.87
N LEU A 184 -4.74 8.58 -5.72
CA LEU A 184 -3.65 7.99 -4.96
C LEU A 184 -4.18 6.86 -4.07
N SER A 185 -3.66 5.65 -4.27
CA SER A 185 -4.00 4.51 -3.40
C SER A 185 -3.38 4.65 -2.01
N ALA A 186 -4.10 4.17 -0.99
CA ALA A 186 -3.53 3.95 0.34
C ALA A 186 -2.62 2.71 0.28
N ASN A 187 -1.32 2.94 0.26
CA ASN A 187 -0.29 1.92 0.25
C ASN A 187 0.80 2.34 1.24
N LEU A 188 1.77 1.46 1.46
CA LEU A 188 2.81 1.69 2.46
C LEU A 188 3.62 2.99 2.22
N MET A 189 3.87 3.37 0.97
CA MET A 189 4.62 4.60 0.65
C MET A 189 3.79 5.86 0.89
N THR A 190 2.51 5.88 0.50
CA THR A 190 1.62 7.03 0.73
C THR A 190 1.32 7.20 2.22
N LEU A 191 1.09 6.09 2.93
CA LEU A 191 0.91 6.05 4.38
C LEU A 191 2.18 6.51 5.13
N GLY A 192 3.37 6.12 4.67
CA GLY A 192 4.63 6.60 5.21
C GLY A 192 4.81 8.12 5.05
N GLY A 193 4.44 8.67 3.89
CA GLY A 193 4.43 10.13 3.67
C GLY A 193 3.49 10.87 4.63
N LEU A 194 2.31 10.30 4.88
CA LEU A 194 1.37 10.82 5.88
C LEU A 194 1.96 10.76 7.29
N ALA A 195 2.60 9.64 7.66
CA ALA A 195 3.20 9.46 8.98
C ALA A 195 4.28 10.51 9.27
N ILE A 196 5.13 10.83 8.28
CA ILE A 196 6.12 11.91 8.38
C ILE A 196 5.41 13.27 8.55
N ALA A 197 4.33 13.51 7.80
CA ALA A 197 3.60 14.77 7.85
C ALA A 197 2.89 15.00 9.20
N ILE A 198 2.51 13.97 9.97
CA ILE A 198 1.80 14.11 11.26
C ILE A 198 2.57 15.02 12.23
N GLY A 199 3.90 14.89 12.32
CA GLY A 199 4.73 15.73 13.17
C GLY A 199 4.68 17.22 12.77
N GLU A 200 4.77 17.48 11.46
CA GLU A 200 4.73 18.83 10.88
C GLU A 200 3.34 19.48 10.94
N ILE A 201 2.28 18.66 10.81
CA ILE A 201 0.88 19.12 10.87
C ILE A 201 0.58 19.78 12.22
N ALA A 202 1.09 19.22 13.31
CA ALA A 202 0.80 19.70 14.65
C ALA A 202 1.44 21.08 14.95
N ASP A 203 2.60 21.36 14.35
CA ASP A 203 3.38 22.58 14.63
C ASP A 203 2.60 23.85 14.22
N GLY A 204 2.04 23.87 13.01
CA GLY A 204 1.28 25.02 12.52
C GLY A 204 0.09 25.38 13.42
N SER A 205 -0.73 24.40 13.80
CA SER A 205 -1.88 24.63 14.69
C SER A 205 -1.43 25.08 16.07
N LEU A 206 -0.36 24.48 16.62
CA LEU A 206 0.20 24.86 17.90
C LEU A 206 0.60 26.34 17.92
N VAL A 207 1.37 26.80 16.93
CA VAL A 207 1.84 28.19 16.87
C VAL A 207 0.67 29.17 16.84
N VAL A 208 -0.40 28.84 16.09
CA VAL A 208 -1.63 29.67 16.06
C VAL A 208 -2.32 29.69 17.43
N VAL A 209 -2.51 28.53 18.06
CA VAL A 209 -3.21 28.41 19.34
C VAL A 209 -2.42 29.07 20.47
N GLU A 210 -1.11 28.88 20.52
CA GLU A 210 -0.23 29.51 21.50
C GLU A 210 -0.21 31.03 21.31
N ASN A 211 -0.08 31.52 20.08
CA ASN A 211 -0.10 32.96 19.84
C ASN A 211 -1.46 33.57 20.20
N ALA A 212 -2.57 32.92 19.82
CA ALA A 212 -3.91 33.35 20.19
C ALA A 212 -4.10 33.35 21.72
N TYR A 213 -3.60 32.33 22.41
CA TYR A 213 -3.64 32.26 23.87
C TYR A 213 -2.82 33.39 24.51
N ARG A 214 -1.59 33.62 24.05
CA ARG A 214 -0.71 34.71 24.51
C ARG A 214 -1.37 36.09 24.35
N HIS A 215 -1.96 36.37 23.19
CA HIS A 215 -2.66 37.64 22.93
C HIS A 215 -3.91 37.80 23.82
N LEU A 216 -4.72 36.76 23.98
CA LEU A 216 -5.90 36.81 24.88
C LEU A 216 -5.51 37.05 26.34
N ALA A 217 -4.37 36.50 26.75
CA ALA A 217 -3.87 36.59 28.11
C ALA A 217 -3.21 37.95 28.42
N GLN A 218 -2.80 38.72 27.41
CA GLN A 218 -2.31 40.10 27.55
C GLN A 218 -3.46 41.13 27.55
N HIS A 219 -4.59 40.82 26.91
CA HIS A 219 -5.76 41.71 26.80
C HIS A 219 -6.83 41.47 27.89
N THR A 220 -6.41 41.08 29.10
CA THR A 220 -7.34 40.77 30.21
C THR A 220 -7.94 42.01 30.90
N GLY A 221 -7.49 43.22 30.56
CA GLY A 221 -7.97 44.49 31.12
C GLY A 221 -8.76 45.34 30.13
N ALA A 222 -9.99 45.71 30.51
CA ALA A 222 -10.82 46.82 30.00
C ALA A 222 -10.92 47.09 28.47
N SER A 223 -10.56 46.14 27.60
CA SER A 223 -10.75 46.30 26.16
C SER A 223 -12.11 45.76 25.72
N GLU A 224 -12.93 46.62 25.09
CA GLU A 224 -14.20 46.27 24.42
C GLU A 224 -13.99 45.38 23.18
N GLU A 225 -12.75 45.04 22.83
CA GLU A 225 -12.48 44.18 21.70
C GLU A 225 -13.08 42.78 21.86
N SER A 226 -13.80 42.36 20.82
CA SER A 226 -14.36 41.02 20.71
C SER A 226 -13.24 39.97 20.77
N ARG A 227 -13.47 38.88 21.49
CA ARG A 227 -12.53 37.73 21.52
C ARG A 227 -12.14 37.25 20.11
N LEU A 228 -13.06 37.36 19.16
CA LEU A 228 -12.81 37.02 17.76
C LEU A 228 -11.79 37.97 17.09
N SER A 229 -11.82 39.27 17.39
CA SER A 229 -10.87 40.22 16.78
C SER A 229 -9.45 39.99 17.29
N VAL A 230 -9.29 39.71 18.59
CA VAL A 230 -7.99 39.40 19.20
C VAL A 230 -7.40 38.12 18.58
N ILE A 231 -8.20 37.05 18.45
CA ILE A 231 -7.74 35.79 17.85
C ILE A 231 -7.43 35.96 16.36
N LEU A 232 -8.23 36.74 15.63
CA LEU A 232 -7.97 37.05 14.22
C LEU A 232 -6.64 37.80 14.06
N HIS A 233 -6.38 38.79 14.91
CA HIS A 233 -5.12 39.55 14.89
C HIS A 233 -3.92 38.66 15.20
N ALA A 234 -4.03 37.83 16.26
CA ALA A 234 -2.99 36.87 16.62
C ALA A 234 -2.72 35.86 15.48
N THR A 235 -3.77 35.39 14.81
CA THR A 235 -3.63 34.47 13.67
C THR A 235 -2.96 35.15 12.47
N LYS A 236 -3.30 36.42 12.17
CA LYS A 236 -2.68 37.18 11.07
C LYS A 236 -1.19 37.44 11.27
N GLU A 237 -0.75 37.60 12.52
CA GLU A 237 0.67 37.78 12.85
C GLU A 237 1.52 36.56 12.47
N VAL A 238 1.05 35.35 12.83
CA VAL A 238 1.80 34.11 12.60
C VAL A 238 1.45 33.40 11.29
N GLY A 239 0.31 33.74 10.68
CA GLY A 239 -0.18 33.04 9.49
C GLY A 239 0.76 33.14 8.29
N ARG A 240 1.41 34.29 8.09
CA ARG A 240 2.40 34.46 7.01
C ARG A 240 3.66 33.62 7.25
N PRO A 241 4.34 33.68 8.41
CA PRO A 241 5.45 32.78 8.73
C PRO A 241 5.12 31.29 8.56
N ILE A 242 3.97 30.83 9.06
CA ILE A 242 3.55 29.42 8.98
C ILE A 242 3.37 28.99 7.51
N LEU A 243 2.67 29.81 6.72
CA LEU A 243 2.46 29.52 5.30
C LEU A 243 3.78 29.43 4.54
N PHE A 244 4.72 30.35 4.77
CA PHE A 244 6.04 30.28 4.14
C PHE A 244 6.84 29.06 4.61
N GLY A 245 6.82 28.72 5.90
CA GLY A 245 7.50 27.55 6.43
C GLY A 245 7.02 26.25 5.77
N ILE A 246 5.70 26.04 5.74
CA ILE A 246 5.10 24.84 5.14
C ILE A 246 5.34 24.80 3.62
N LEU A 247 5.31 25.95 2.92
CA LEU A 247 5.65 26.01 1.49
C LEU A 247 7.11 25.67 1.22
N ILE A 248 8.04 26.15 2.04
CA ILE A 248 9.47 25.81 1.91
C ILE A 248 9.65 24.30 2.02
N ILE A 249 9.05 23.67 3.04
CA ILE A 249 9.09 22.21 3.20
C ILE A 249 8.50 21.54 1.95
N SER A 250 7.33 21.97 1.49
CA SER A 250 6.68 21.42 0.30
C SER A 250 7.56 21.51 -0.96
N VAL A 251 8.28 22.63 -1.16
CA VAL A 251 9.19 22.82 -2.30
C VAL A 251 10.41 21.90 -2.21
N VAL A 252 10.93 21.63 -1.01
CA VAL A 252 12.05 20.70 -0.80
C VAL A 252 11.69 19.27 -1.25
N PHE A 253 10.41 18.88 -1.18
CA PHE A 253 9.95 17.56 -1.64
C PHE A 253 9.60 17.51 -3.13
N LEU A 254 9.50 18.65 -3.83
CA LEU A 254 9.16 18.69 -5.26
C LEU A 254 10.15 17.91 -6.16
N PRO A 255 11.49 17.93 -5.92
CA PRO A 255 12.42 17.12 -6.70
C PRO A 255 12.20 15.60 -6.59
N LEU A 256 11.62 15.09 -5.49
CA LEU A 256 11.32 13.66 -5.38
C LEU A 256 10.24 13.22 -6.37
N ILE A 257 9.34 14.14 -6.74
CA ILE A 257 8.28 13.88 -7.72
C ILE A 257 8.84 13.80 -9.15
N THR A 258 9.97 14.44 -9.42
CA THR A 258 10.60 14.45 -10.76
C THR A 258 11.50 13.23 -11.00
N LEU A 259 11.75 12.41 -9.98
CA LEU A 259 12.51 11.16 -10.11
C LEU A 259 11.85 10.22 -11.13
N GLN A 260 12.68 9.57 -11.94
CA GLN A 260 12.24 8.61 -12.95
C GLN A 260 12.58 7.18 -12.53
N GLY A 261 12.11 6.20 -13.31
CA GLY A 261 12.44 4.80 -13.10
C GLY A 261 11.75 4.17 -11.89
N MET A 262 12.48 3.31 -11.17
CA MET A 262 11.96 2.57 -10.02
C MET A 262 11.84 3.48 -8.79
N GLU A 263 12.87 4.30 -8.53
CA GLU A 263 12.89 5.26 -7.42
C GLU A 263 11.71 6.22 -7.50
N GLY A 264 11.45 6.81 -8.67
CA GLY A 264 10.30 7.69 -8.87
C GLY A 264 8.96 7.01 -8.57
N LYS A 265 8.77 5.76 -9.01
CA LYS A 265 7.53 5.01 -8.73
C LYS A 265 7.34 4.69 -7.25
N MET A 266 8.43 4.56 -6.49
CA MET A 266 8.38 4.31 -5.05
C MET A 266 8.22 5.60 -4.24
N PHE A 267 8.99 6.64 -4.54
CA PHE A 267 9.06 7.85 -3.73
C PHE A 267 8.08 8.96 -4.16
N ALA A 268 7.65 9.03 -5.42
CA ALA A 268 6.69 10.03 -5.84
C ALA A 268 5.35 9.95 -5.06
N PRO A 269 4.76 8.75 -4.82
CA PRO A 269 3.56 8.65 -3.98
C PRO A 269 3.77 9.18 -2.55
N LEU A 270 4.94 8.92 -1.96
CA LEU A 270 5.30 9.45 -0.63
C LEU A 270 5.35 10.98 -0.65
N ALA A 271 6.02 11.57 -1.65
CA ALA A 271 6.15 13.02 -1.80
C ALA A 271 4.79 13.69 -2.08
N TYR A 272 3.95 13.12 -2.95
CA TYR A 272 2.60 13.62 -3.20
C TYR A 272 1.76 13.64 -1.93
N THR A 273 1.73 12.54 -1.17
CA THR A 273 0.94 12.50 0.06
C THR A 273 1.44 13.51 1.09
N LEU A 274 2.76 13.66 1.25
CA LEU A 274 3.33 14.64 2.16
C LEU A 274 2.96 16.08 1.76
N VAL A 275 3.12 16.45 0.49
CA VAL A 275 2.75 17.81 0.01
C VAL A 275 1.25 18.06 0.16
N ILE A 276 0.40 17.09 -0.18
CA ILE A 276 -1.05 17.20 0.02
C ILE A 276 -1.37 17.37 1.51
N ALA A 277 -0.73 16.62 2.39
CA ALA A 277 -0.93 16.70 3.83
C ALA A 277 -0.53 18.06 4.41
N LEU A 278 0.62 18.59 3.96
CA LEU A 278 1.11 19.91 4.35
C LEU A 278 0.18 21.04 3.85
N VAL A 279 -0.26 20.97 2.60
CA VAL A 279 -1.22 21.94 2.06
C VAL A 279 -2.55 21.86 2.81
N ALA A 280 -3.06 20.66 3.06
CA ALA A 280 -4.25 20.46 3.90
C ALA A 280 -4.05 21.03 5.31
N SER A 281 -2.85 20.88 5.89
CA SER A 281 -2.49 21.44 7.19
C SER A 281 -2.58 22.96 7.20
N ILE A 282 -2.15 23.66 6.14
CA ILE A 282 -2.29 25.12 6.04
C ILE A 282 -3.77 25.50 6.13
N PHE A 283 -4.63 24.82 5.36
CA PHE A 283 -6.06 25.10 5.36
C PHE A 283 -6.66 24.85 6.75
N VAL A 284 -6.41 23.70 7.36
CA VAL A 284 -6.93 23.36 8.70
C VAL A 284 -6.37 24.31 9.76
N THR A 285 -5.08 24.62 9.71
CA THR A 285 -4.40 25.51 10.66
C THR A 285 -4.96 26.91 10.62
N LEU A 286 -5.14 27.51 9.44
CA LEU A 286 -5.57 28.90 9.30
C LEU A 286 -7.10 29.09 9.37
N THR A 287 -7.89 28.02 9.26
CA THR A 287 -9.36 28.09 9.32
C THR A 287 -9.91 27.47 10.60
N LEU A 288 -9.63 26.20 10.85
CA LEU A 288 -10.19 25.44 11.96
C LEU A 288 -9.58 25.84 13.31
N SER A 289 -8.26 26.01 13.39
CA SER A 289 -7.60 26.34 14.67
C SER A 289 -8.09 27.65 15.28
N PRO A 290 -8.21 28.78 14.54
CA PRO A 290 -8.73 30.03 15.07
C PRO A 290 -10.19 29.93 15.52
N VAL A 291 -11.01 29.18 14.77
CA VAL A 291 -12.42 28.94 15.13
C VAL A 291 -12.50 28.15 16.43
N LEU A 292 -11.77 27.05 16.56
CA LEU A 292 -11.72 26.26 17.79
C LEU A 292 -11.14 27.06 18.96
N ALA A 293 -10.10 27.87 18.72
CA ALA A 293 -9.55 28.81 19.69
C ALA A 293 -10.63 29.80 20.19
N SER A 294 -11.45 30.33 19.29
CA SER A 294 -12.54 31.27 19.62
C SER A 294 -13.70 30.65 20.39
N LEU A 295 -13.86 29.32 20.32
CA LEU A 295 -14.87 28.59 21.09
C LEU A 295 -14.32 28.17 22.45
N PHE A 296 -13.11 27.58 22.50
CA PHE A 296 -12.60 26.90 23.70
C PHE A 296 -11.63 27.72 24.58
N LEU A 297 -10.81 28.64 24.05
CA LEU A 297 -9.83 29.41 24.86
C LEU A 297 -10.46 30.54 25.69
N ARG A 298 -10.34 30.49 27.02
CA ARG A 298 -10.81 31.59 27.89
C ARG A 298 -9.71 32.65 28.11
N ARG A 299 -10.12 33.86 28.50
CA ARG A 299 -9.25 34.93 28.99
C ARG A 299 -8.76 34.58 30.39
N ASP A 300 -7.88 33.58 30.48
CA ASP A 300 -7.24 33.17 31.73
C ASP A 300 -5.79 33.70 31.73
N HIS A 301 -5.26 34.10 32.89
CA HIS A 301 -3.87 34.57 32.98
C HIS A 301 -2.90 33.46 32.58
N PRO A 302 -1.86 33.77 31.79
CA PRO A 302 -0.90 32.78 31.35
C PRO A 302 0.00 32.45 32.55
N ARG A 303 -0.24 31.31 33.18
CA ARG A 303 0.75 30.74 34.09
C ARG A 303 1.74 29.96 33.23
N GLU A 304 2.90 30.57 32.95
CA GLU A 304 4.03 29.81 32.40
C GLU A 304 4.28 28.61 33.34
N THR A 305 4.40 27.41 32.77
CA THR A 305 4.69 26.23 33.58
C THR A 305 6.08 26.37 34.22
N GLY A 306 6.27 25.78 35.39
CA GLY A 306 7.57 25.83 36.09
C GLY A 306 8.72 25.29 35.25
N LEU A 307 8.42 24.34 34.35
CA LEU A 307 9.37 23.80 33.37
C LEU A 307 9.83 24.88 32.37
N THR A 308 8.89 25.62 31.76
CA THR A 308 9.20 26.68 30.79
C THR A 308 10.05 27.78 31.41
N VAL A 309 9.73 28.18 32.65
CA VAL A 309 10.54 29.17 33.40
C VAL A 309 11.95 28.65 33.66
N TRP A 310 12.10 27.40 34.10
CA TRP A 310 13.40 26.77 34.34
C TRP A 310 14.24 26.69 33.06
N MET A 311 13.64 26.28 31.94
CA MET A 311 14.31 26.23 30.63
C MET A 311 14.78 27.62 30.20
N LYS A 312 13.95 28.65 30.35
CA LYS A 312 14.29 30.04 30.02
C LYS A 312 15.44 30.57 30.88
N GLN A 313 15.44 30.25 32.18
CA GLN A 313 16.53 30.61 33.11
C GLN A 313 17.87 30.00 32.71
N ARG A 314 17.89 28.81 32.08
CA ARG A 314 19.11 28.18 31.56
C ARG A 314 19.46 28.62 30.15
N TYR A 315 18.47 28.81 29.30
CA TYR A 315 18.64 29.23 27.90
C TYR A 315 19.22 30.65 27.79
N VAL A 316 18.69 31.62 28.54
CA VAL A 316 19.08 33.03 28.42
C VAL A 316 20.58 33.26 28.71
N PRO A 317 21.18 32.72 29.79
CA PRO A 317 22.62 32.82 30.03
C PRO A 317 23.47 32.19 28.92
N VAL A 318 23.05 31.02 28.41
CA VAL A 318 23.76 30.32 27.33
C VAL A 318 23.68 31.12 26.02
N LEU A 319 22.52 31.70 25.71
CA LEU A 319 22.35 32.60 24.57
C LEU A 319 23.24 33.84 24.69
N GLN A 320 23.27 34.49 25.86
CA GLN A 320 24.14 35.64 26.09
C GLN A 320 25.62 35.28 25.96
N TRP A 321 26.03 34.11 26.49
CA TRP A 321 27.39 33.61 26.32
C TRP A 321 27.73 33.36 24.85
N THR A 322 26.80 32.76 24.11
CA THR A 322 26.92 32.44 22.68
C THR A 322 27.10 33.70 21.84
N LEU A 323 26.29 34.73 22.10
CA LEU A 323 26.39 36.02 21.41
C LEU A 323 27.70 36.74 21.72
N ARG A 324 28.21 36.64 22.96
CA ARG A 324 29.52 37.21 23.35
C ARG A 324 30.69 36.46 22.72
N HIS A 325 30.58 35.14 22.51
CA HIS A 325 31.65 34.29 21.97
C HIS A 325 31.37 33.82 20.54
N ARG A 326 30.73 34.66 19.71
CA ARG A 326 30.25 34.29 18.36
C ARG A 326 31.28 33.58 17.48
N ARG A 327 32.57 33.98 17.54
CA ARG A 327 33.63 33.40 16.71
C ARG A 327 33.93 31.95 17.10
N PHE A 328 33.97 31.66 18.40
CA PHE A 328 34.16 30.30 18.90
C PHE A 328 32.97 29.42 18.58
N VAL A 329 31.75 29.95 18.72
CA VAL A 329 30.53 29.19 18.40
C VAL A 329 30.44 28.88 16.91
N LEU A 330 30.72 29.85 16.04
CA LEU A 330 30.76 29.62 14.59
C LEU A 330 31.87 28.63 14.20
N ALA A 331 33.08 28.76 14.76
CA ALA A 331 34.16 27.82 14.50
C ALA A 331 33.80 26.41 14.98
N GLY A 332 33.21 26.29 16.16
CA GLY A 332 32.74 25.02 16.73
C GLY A 332 31.65 24.38 15.87
N SER A 333 30.59 25.12 15.51
CA SER A 333 29.51 24.58 14.69
C SER A 333 29.97 24.18 13.29
N THR A 334 30.83 24.98 12.65
CA THR A 334 31.44 24.61 11.37
C THR A 334 32.31 23.36 11.49
N THR A 335 33.11 23.25 12.56
CA THR A 335 33.93 22.06 12.81
C THR A 335 33.05 20.82 12.98
N VAL A 336 31.97 20.92 13.75
CA VAL A 336 31.01 19.80 13.93
C VAL A 336 30.40 19.38 12.60
N VAL A 337 29.97 20.33 11.76
CA VAL A 337 29.44 20.02 10.42
C VAL A 337 30.50 19.33 9.55
N LEU A 338 31.73 19.83 9.52
CA LEU A 338 32.82 19.21 8.76
C LEU A 338 33.16 17.81 9.27
N CYS A 339 33.20 17.61 10.59
CA CYS A 339 33.38 16.29 11.19
C CYS A 339 32.24 15.33 10.82
N SER A 340 30.98 15.80 10.82
CA SER A 340 29.85 14.96 10.40
C SER A 340 29.91 14.59 8.92
N LEU A 341 30.37 15.49 8.05
CA LEU A 341 30.59 15.19 6.63
C LEU A 341 31.73 14.18 6.44
N GLY A 342 32.73 14.21 7.32
CA GLY A 342 33.79 13.21 7.39
C GLY A 342 33.29 11.80 7.73
N LEU A 343 32.08 11.66 8.29
CA LEU A 343 31.47 10.36 8.58
C LEU A 343 30.74 9.74 7.38
N VAL A 344 30.45 10.51 6.32
CA VAL A 344 29.71 10.03 5.13
C VAL A 344 30.33 8.79 4.47
N PRO A 345 31.67 8.66 4.34
CA PRO A 345 32.29 7.46 3.78
C PRO A 345 32.07 6.18 4.60
N PHE A 346 31.69 6.29 5.88
CA PHE A 346 31.45 5.16 6.76
C PHE A 346 29.99 4.68 6.73
N VAL A 347 29.09 5.41 6.07
CA VAL A 347 27.69 5.02 5.91
C VAL A 347 27.58 4.05 4.73
N GLY A 348 27.03 2.87 4.99
CA GLY A 348 26.73 1.87 3.97
C GLY A 348 25.79 2.42 2.89
N ARG A 349 25.84 1.83 1.69
CA ARG A 349 24.98 2.22 0.56
C ARG A 349 24.10 1.05 0.18
N GLU A 350 22.80 1.27 0.20
CA GLU A 350 21.79 0.34 -0.28
C GLU A 350 20.87 1.08 -1.25
N PHE A 351 20.32 0.38 -2.24
CA PHE A 351 19.43 0.98 -3.24
C PHE A 351 18.08 1.36 -2.60
N ILE A 352 17.49 0.43 -1.85
CA ILE A 352 16.29 0.63 -1.03
C ILE A 352 16.41 -0.27 0.22
N PRO A 353 15.87 0.15 1.38
CA PRO A 353 15.75 -0.74 2.53
C PRO A 353 14.91 -1.97 2.15
N LEU A 354 15.28 -3.14 2.68
CA LEU A 354 14.49 -4.34 2.50
C LEU A 354 13.16 -4.19 3.25
N LEU A 355 12.04 -4.33 2.53
CA LEU A 355 10.71 -4.35 3.14
C LEU A 355 10.39 -5.77 3.60
N GLU A 356 10.09 -5.92 4.88
CA GLU A 356 9.65 -7.19 5.44
C GLU A 356 8.15 -7.39 5.15
N GLU A 357 7.83 -8.12 4.09
CA GLU A 357 6.44 -8.37 3.67
C GLU A 357 5.72 -9.47 4.49
N GLY A 358 6.40 -10.06 5.47
CA GLY A 358 5.89 -11.18 6.28
C GLY A 358 5.86 -12.53 5.54
N ALA A 359 6.20 -12.54 4.25
CA ALA A 359 6.34 -13.74 3.43
C ALA A 359 7.65 -13.67 2.63
N LEU A 360 8.27 -14.84 2.42
CA LEU A 360 9.47 -14.98 1.60
C LEU A 360 9.14 -15.85 0.40
N THR A 361 9.70 -15.49 -0.77
CA THR A 361 9.60 -16.31 -1.98
C THR A 361 10.97 -16.90 -2.28
N PRO A 362 11.32 -18.06 -1.69
CA PRO A 362 12.60 -18.71 -1.96
C PRO A 362 12.65 -19.15 -3.43
N GLN A 363 13.77 -18.86 -4.09
CA GLN A 363 14.01 -19.29 -5.46
C GLN A 363 15.12 -20.33 -5.49
N VAL A 364 14.78 -21.56 -5.87
CA VAL A 364 15.75 -22.64 -6.09
C VAL A 364 16.08 -22.72 -7.57
N VAL A 365 17.28 -22.27 -7.93
CA VAL A 365 17.76 -22.37 -9.31
C VAL A 365 18.41 -23.74 -9.54
N LYS A 366 17.86 -24.51 -10.47
CA LYS A 366 18.31 -25.87 -10.83
C LYS A 366 19.11 -25.84 -12.14
N LEU A 367 19.85 -26.91 -12.44
CA LEU A 367 20.55 -27.05 -13.72
C LEU A 367 19.53 -27.06 -14.89
N PRO A 368 19.79 -26.41 -16.03
CA PRO A 368 18.84 -26.33 -17.14
C PRO A 368 18.40 -27.69 -17.73
N SER A 369 19.20 -28.74 -17.54
CA SER A 369 18.94 -30.09 -18.05
C SER A 369 18.13 -30.98 -17.11
N VAL A 370 17.74 -30.49 -15.93
CA VAL A 370 17.02 -31.29 -14.94
C VAL A 370 15.65 -31.74 -15.48
N SER A 371 15.27 -32.99 -15.22
CA SER A 371 13.93 -33.47 -15.61
C SER A 371 12.85 -32.86 -14.72
N LEU A 372 11.60 -32.81 -15.20
CA LEU A 372 10.48 -32.33 -14.39
C LEU A 372 10.23 -33.23 -13.16
N ALA A 373 10.35 -34.55 -13.33
CA ALA A 373 10.17 -35.50 -12.23
C ALA A 373 11.21 -35.28 -11.11
N GLU A 374 12.48 -35.12 -11.49
CA GLU A 374 13.55 -34.80 -10.54
C GLU A 374 13.33 -33.42 -9.90
N SER A 375 12.89 -32.44 -10.70
CA SER A 375 12.60 -31.09 -10.19
C SER A 375 11.51 -31.09 -9.12
N ILE A 376 10.48 -31.93 -9.27
CA ILE A 376 9.39 -32.08 -8.30
C ILE A 376 9.91 -32.71 -7.01
N GLU A 377 10.76 -33.74 -7.11
CA GLU A 377 11.29 -34.41 -5.92
C GLU A 377 12.23 -33.50 -5.12
N LEU A 378 13.11 -32.78 -5.80
CA LEU A 378 13.94 -31.74 -5.18
C LEU A 378 13.09 -30.63 -4.54
N GLU A 379 11.99 -30.24 -5.17
CA GLU A 379 11.06 -29.25 -4.61
C GLU A 379 10.38 -29.78 -3.35
N LYS A 380 9.95 -31.05 -3.34
CA LYS A 380 9.36 -31.69 -2.16
C LYS A 380 10.32 -31.72 -0.99
N GLN A 381 11.58 -32.10 -1.24
CA GLN A 381 12.63 -32.11 -0.22
C GLN A 381 12.90 -30.70 0.31
N THR A 382 12.97 -29.71 -0.58
CA THR A 382 13.19 -28.31 -0.18
C THR A 382 12.05 -27.79 0.68
N GLN A 383 10.80 -27.99 0.28
CA GLN A 383 9.63 -27.56 1.06
C GLN A 383 9.56 -28.27 2.41
N LYS A 384 9.89 -29.57 2.48
CA LYS A 384 9.96 -30.30 3.76
C LYS A 384 11.02 -29.72 4.69
N ALA A 385 12.22 -29.43 4.18
CA ALA A 385 13.27 -28.78 4.95
C ALA A 385 12.86 -27.37 5.42
N MET A 386 12.12 -26.61 4.60
CA MET A 386 11.59 -25.31 5.01
C MET A 386 10.54 -25.42 6.12
N LEU A 387 9.72 -26.47 6.11
CA LEU A 387 8.72 -26.74 7.16
C LEU A 387 9.32 -27.20 8.49
N GLU A 388 10.63 -27.50 8.55
CA GLU A 388 11.32 -27.75 9.83
C GLU A 388 11.45 -26.47 10.67
N PHE A 389 11.36 -25.29 10.03
CA PHE A 389 11.38 -23.99 10.71
C PHE A 389 9.98 -23.63 11.23
N PRO A 390 9.79 -23.41 12.55
CA PRO A 390 8.48 -23.14 13.13
C PRO A 390 7.86 -21.81 12.67
N GLU A 391 8.64 -20.91 12.10
CA GLU A 391 8.18 -19.64 11.54
C GLU A 391 7.42 -19.81 10.20
N VAL A 392 7.62 -20.94 9.51
CA VAL A 392 6.97 -21.24 8.22
C VAL A 392 5.60 -21.90 8.48
N LYS A 393 4.54 -21.34 7.90
CA LYS A 393 3.14 -21.77 8.12
C LYS A 393 2.50 -22.45 6.92
#